data_AF-A0A3M8DFE2-F1
#
_entry.id   AF-A0A3M8DFE2-F1
#
_cell.length_a   1.000
_cell.length_b   1.000
_cell.length_c   1.000
_cell.angle_alpha   90.00
_cell.angle_beta   90.00
_cell.angle_gamma   90.00
#
_symmetry.space_group_name_H-M   'P 1'
#
loop_
_entity.id
_entity.type
_entity.pdbx_description
1 polymer ?
#
loop_
_entity_poly.entity_id
_entity_poly.type
_entity_poly.pdbx_seq_one_letter_code
_entity_poly.pdbx_strand_id
1 'polypeptide(L)'
;MSTNHSLLPRAFVIGLLVSLAYFTIGFPAAHAEPSLPIVADQGLYSIEVRPLKHQLIVRKQGLRIKVYPIAVGNPSTPTPVGEYKVIYKGKNWGPSFGPRWLGLNVPWGIYGIHGTNQPHSIGQHLSHGCIRMRNKDVKELFDMIPIGTKVTIYGHVLGEPGRHPRSLAQGDVGGDVQLIQSRLKSAGYFNGTCDGKFGPGTTAALKKYQADHHLARNGVVSVKVYEALGLIE
;
A
#
# COMPACT_ATOMS: atom_id res chain seq x y z
N MET A 1 50.13 65.13 63.15
CA MET A 1 51.36 65.50 62.41
C MET A 1 51.11 65.12 60.96
N SER A 2 51.03 65.96 59.94
CA SER A 2 51.05 67.42 59.79
C SER A 2 50.49 67.68 58.38
N THR A 3 49.55 68.64 58.23
CA THR A 3 49.40 69.64 57.13
C THR A 3 49.37 69.17 55.65
N ASN A 4 48.57 69.68 54.71
CA ASN A 4 47.95 71.00 54.52
C ASN A 4 47.00 70.97 53.29
N HIS A 5 45.95 71.79 53.36
CA HIS A 5 45.31 72.63 52.33
C HIS A 5 45.19 72.22 50.83
N SER A 6 43.91 72.12 50.41
CA SER A 6 43.22 73.02 49.44
C SER A 6 43.28 72.78 47.91
N LEU A 7 42.06 72.85 47.33
CA LEU A 7 41.65 73.42 46.03
C LEU A 7 41.80 72.60 44.72
N LEU A 8 40.63 72.33 44.11
CA LEU A 8 40.33 72.11 42.67
C LEU A 8 40.99 73.22 41.80
N PRO A 9 41.20 73.10 40.44
CA PRO A 9 40.22 72.58 39.47
C PRO A 9 40.72 72.06 38.07
N ARG A 10 39.74 71.57 37.29
CA ARG A 10 39.48 71.77 35.84
C ARG A 10 40.53 71.48 34.72
N ALA A 11 40.10 70.55 33.85
CA ALA A 11 39.78 70.74 32.42
C ALA A 11 40.83 70.47 31.31
N PHE A 12 40.39 69.60 30.38
CA PHE A 12 40.50 69.61 28.90
C PHE A 12 41.88 69.66 28.23
N VAL A 13 42.13 68.72 27.30
CA VAL A 13 42.12 68.94 25.82
C VAL A 13 42.55 67.65 25.06
N ILE A 14 41.62 67.16 24.23
CA ILE A 14 41.73 66.67 22.83
C ILE A 14 42.96 65.83 22.38
N GLY A 15 42.70 64.66 21.78
CA GLY A 15 43.58 64.15 20.71
C GLY A 15 43.42 62.69 20.26
N LEU A 16 43.00 62.54 19.00
CA LEU A 16 43.29 61.46 18.04
C LEU A 16 42.38 60.21 17.96
N LEU A 17 41.54 60.22 16.91
CA LEU A 17 40.87 59.09 16.28
C LEU A 17 41.86 58.20 15.52
N VAL A 18 41.82 56.88 15.75
CA VAL A 18 42.34 55.88 14.82
C VAL A 18 41.20 54.93 14.47
N SER A 19 40.71 55.05 13.23
CA SER A 19 39.69 54.20 12.63
C SER A 19 40.29 52.85 12.25
N LEU A 20 39.85 51.78 12.90
CA LEU A 20 40.18 50.40 12.56
C LEU A 20 39.24 49.92 11.44
N ALA A 21 39.77 49.82 10.23
CA ALA A 21 39.05 49.24 9.09
C ALA A 21 39.05 47.70 9.23
N TYR A 22 37.90 47.11 9.54
CA TYR A 22 37.69 45.67 9.44
C TYR A 22 37.43 45.31 7.97
N PHE A 23 38.43 44.72 7.31
CA PHE A 23 38.27 44.06 6.02
C PHE A 23 37.60 42.70 6.26
N THR A 24 36.28 42.63 6.08
CA THR A 24 35.58 41.33 5.99
C THR A 24 35.78 40.78 4.59
N ILE A 25 36.55 39.70 4.45
CA ILE A 25 36.63 38.92 3.22
C ILE A 25 35.29 38.20 3.05
N GLY A 26 34.41 38.75 2.21
CA GLY A 26 33.18 38.11 1.80
C GLY A 26 33.47 37.02 0.77
N PHE A 27 33.35 35.76 1.16
CA PHE A 27 33.13 34.67 0.22
C PHE A 27 31.62 34.50 0.04
N PRO A 28 31.04 34.75 -1.15
CA PRO A 28 29.75 34.17 -1.46
C PRO A 28 30.01 32.70 -1.78
N ALA A 29 29.95 31.84 -0.77
CA ALA A 29 29.66 30.44 -1.03
C ALA A 29 28.22 30.40 -1.53
N ALA A 30 28.04 30.53 -2.85
CA ALA A 30 26.83 30.12 -3.52
C ALA A 30 26.74 28.58 -3.39
N HIS A 31 26.37 28.12 -2.20
CA HIS A 31 25.79 26.82 -2.04
C HIS A 31 24.45 26.88 -2.74
N ALA A 32 24.44 26.49 -4.01
CA ALA A 32 23.22 26.02 -4.63
C ALA A 32 22.69 24.92 -3.71
N GLU A 33 21.58 25.20 -3.02
CA GLU A 33 20.87 24.17 -2.30
C GLU A 33 20.60 23.04 -3.31
N PRO A 34 20.94 21.78 -2.99
CA PRO A 34 20.50 20.69 -3.83
C PRO A 34 18.97 20.74 -3.82
N SER A 35 18.37 21.08 -4.96
CA SER A 35 16.93 21.01 -5.13
C SER A 35 16.50 19.61 -4.71
N LEU A 36 15.65 19.50 -3.68
CA LEU A 36 15.00 18.24 -3.34
C LEU A 36 13.85 18.02 -4.33
N PRO A 37 13.94 17.04 -5.25
CA PRO A 37 12.72 16.40 -5.70
C PRO A 37 12.86 14.88 -5.57
N ILE A 38 12.83 14.35 -4.34
CA ILE A 38 12.65 12.90 -4.14
C ILE A 38 11.51 12.58 -3.16
N VAL A 39 11.00 13.55 -2.40
CA VAL A 39 10.04 13.26 -1.30
C VAL A 39 8.58 13.71 -1.58
N ALA A 40 8.31 14.48 -2.64
CA ALA A 40 6.97 15.06 -2.84
C ALA A 40 5.98 14.23 -3.70
N ASP A 41 6.40 13.15 -4.36
CA ASP A 41 5.56 12.46 -5.37
C ASP A 41 4.65 11.35 -4.79
N GLN A 42 4.79 11.01 -3.50
CA GLN A 42 4.08 9.88 -2.86
C GLN A 42 2.54 10.05 -2.76
N GLY A 43 1.99 11.19 -3.22
CA GLY A 43 0.56 11.44 -3.31
C GLY A 43 0.10 12.07 -4.63
N LEU A 44 0.99 12.25 -5.62
CA LEU A 44 0.59 12.88 -6.87
C LEU A 44 -0.37 11.98 -7.65
N TYR A 45 -0.04 10.69 -7.74
CA TYR A 45 -0.89 9.69 -8.38
C TYR A 45 -1.43 8.68 -7.37
N SER A 46 -2.66 8.23 -7.62
CA SER A 46 -3.23 7.05 -6.96
C SER A 46 -4.06 6.24 -7.94
N ILE A 47 -4.19 4.95 -7.66
CA ILE A 47 -5.00 4.02 -8.42
C ILE A 47 -6.14 3.53 -7.54
N GLU A 48 -7.35 3.56 -8.08
CA GLU A 48 -8.50 2.88 -7.50
C GLU A 48 -8.90 1.72 -8.41
N VAL A 49 -9.15 0.55 -7.83
CA VAL A 49 -9.64 -0.63 -8.53
C VAL A 49 -11.03 -0.95 -8.01
N ARG A 50 -12.00 -1.08 -8.92
CA ARG A 50 -13.39 -1.41 -8.63
C ARG A 50 -13.74 -2.71 -9.35
N PRO A 51 -13.48 -3.89 -8.72
CA PRO A 51 -13.67 -5.20 -9.35
C PRO A 51 -15.08 -5.41 -9.92
N LEU A 52 -16.12 -5.11 -9.13
CA LEU A 52 -17.53 -5.25 -9.56
C LEU A 52 -17.92 -4.39 -10.78
N LYS A 53 -17.17 -3.30 -11.02
CA LYS A 53 -17.39 -2.41 -12.17
C LYS A 53 -16.39 -2.69 -13.31
N HIS A 54 -15.48 -3.63 -13.12
CA HIS A 54 -14.37 -3.90 -14.05
C HIS A 54 -13.58 -2.64 -14.42
N GLN A 55 -13.32 -1.77 -13.44
CA GLN A 55 -12.67 -0.48 -13.66
C GLN A 55 -11.39 -0.32 -12.84
N LEU A 56 -10.33 0.14 -13.50
CA LEU A 56 -9.16 0.75 -12.86
C LEU A 56 -9.18 2.25 -13.16
N ILE A 57 -9.12 3.06 -12.13
CA ILE A 57 -9.20 4.51 -12.20
C ILE A 57 -7.86 5.07 -11.75
N VAL A 58 -7.28 5.95 -12.56
CA VAL A 58 -6.09 6.72 -12.16
C VAL A 58 -6.52 8.11 -11.75
N ARG A 59 -6.05 8.54 -10.58
CA ARG A 59 -6.20 9.90 -10.09
C ARG A 59 -4.87 10.62 -10.06
N LYS A 60 -4.90 11.92 -10.36
CA LYS A 60 -3.81 12.86 -10.13
C LYS A 60 -4.30 13.94 -9.17
N GLN A 61 -3.66 14.07 -8.00
CA GLN A 61 -4.07 15.00 -6.94
C GLN A 61 -5.57 14.86 -6.59
N GLY A 62 -6.06 13.62 -6.49
CA GLY A 62 -7.47 13.30 -6.22
C GLY A 62 -8.41 13.43 -7.43
N LEU A 63 -8.01 14.11 -8.50
CA LEU A 63 -8.83 14.25 -9.72
C LEU A 63 -8.72 13.01 -10.58
N ARG A 64 -9.85 12.45 -11.01
CA ARG A 64 -9.89 11.32 -11.94
C ARG A 64 -9.43 11.75 -13.33
N ILE A 65 -8.34 11.16 -13.82
CA ILE A 65 -7.77 11.50 -15.13
C ILE A 65 -7.92 10.38 -16.18
N LYS A 66 -8.02 9.12 -15.75
CA LYS A 66 -8.20 7.96 -16.63
C LYS A 66 -9.08 6.91 -15.99
N VAL A 67 -9.80 6.17 -16.83
CA VAL A 67 -10.57 4.98 -16.47
C VAL A 67 -10.28 3.90 -17.51
N TYR A 68 -9.88 2.73 -17.04
CA TYR A 68 -9.53 1.59 -17.88
C TYR A 68 -10.45 0.41 -17.58
N PRO A 69 -10.94 -0.30 -18.62
CA PRO A 69 -11.58 -1.59 -18.42
C PRO A 69 -10.53 -2.63 -18.00
N ILE A 70 -10.87 -3.46 -17.02
CA ILE A 70 -9.97 -4.49 -16.47
C ILE A 70 -10.64 -5.86 -16.36
N ALA A 71 -9.85 -6.92 -16.33
CA ALA A 71 -10.28 -8.21 -15.80
C ALA A 71 -9.77 -8.37 -14.36
N VAL A 72 -10.52 -9.10 -13.55
CA VAL A 72 -10.21 -9.36 -12.14
C VAL A 72 -10.31 -10.84 -11.81
N GLY A 73 -9.96 -11.20 -10.58
CA GLY A 73 -10.03 -12.56 -10.08
C GLY A 73 -11.43 -13.13 -10.17
N ASN A 74 -11.51 -14.42 -10.51
CA ASN A 74 -12.74 -15.18 -10.37
C ASN A 74 -13.13 -15.35 -8.87
N PRO A 75 -14.38 -15.73 -8.56
CA PRO A 75 -14.83 -15.88 -7.17
C PRO A 75 -14.02 -16.85 -6.30
N SER A 76 -13.36 -17.86 -6.89
CA SER A 76 -12.52 -18.82 -6.16
C SER A 76 -11.11 -18.28 -5.86
N THR A 77 -10.60 -17.37 -6.70
CA THR A 77 -9.31 -16.69 -6.53
C THR A 77 -9.49 -15.18 -6.72
N PRO A 78 -10.16 -14.50 -5.77
CA PRO A 78 -10.57 -13.11 -5.94
C PRO A 78 -9.37 -12.17 -6.00
N THR A 79 -9.56 -11.01 -6.65
CA THR A 79 -8.59 -9.92 -6.55
C THR A 79 -8.57 -9.40 -5.11
N PRO A 80 -7.39 -9.23 -4.50
CA PRO A 80 -7.28 -8.91 -3.08
C PRO A 80 -7.82 -7.52 -2.78
N VAL A 81 -8.79 -7.43 -1.86
CA VAL A 81 -9.36 -6.17 -1.38
C VAL A 81 -8.44 -5.54 -0.34
N GLY A 82 -8.21 -4.23 -0.42
CA GLY A 82 -7.37 -3.52 0.55
C GLY A 82 -6.56 -2.37 -0.06
N GLU A 83 -5.58 -1.89 0.71
CA GLU A 83 -4.64 -0.86 0.28
C GLU A 83 -3.26 -1.45 0.05
N TYR A 84 -2.69 -1.15 -1.13
CA TYR A 84 -1.40 -1.64 -1.59
C TYR A 84 -0.58 -0.51 -2.20
N LYS A 85 0.66 -0.82 -2.56
CA LYS A 85 1.55 0.05 -3.32
C LYS A 85 2.14 -0.71 -4.48
N VAL A 86 2.39 -0.01 -5.58
CA VAL A 86 3.25 -0.52 -6.65
C VAL A 86 4.68 -0.55 -6.13
N ILE A 87 5.26 -1.74 -5.98
CA ILE A 87 6.62 -1.92 -5.46
C ILE A 87 7.63 -2.31 -6.54
N TYR A 88 7.14 -2.70 -7.71
CA TYR A 88 7.99 -3.16 -8.79
C TYR A 88 7.35 -2.87 -10.15
N LYS A 89 8.18 -2.59 -11.15
CA LYS A 89 7.78 -2.38 -12.54
C LYS A 89 8.72 -3.14 -13.47
N GLY A 90 8.17 -4.05 -14.28
CA GLY A 90 8.92 -4.87 -15.22
C GLY A 90 8.34 -4.83 -16.62
N LYS A 91 9.22 -4.95 -17.63
CA LYS A 91 8.84 -5.21 -19.02
C LYS A 91 8.98 -6.70 -19.30
N ASN A 92 8.04 -7.30 -20.02
CA ASN A 92 8.08 -8.70 -20.46
C ASN A 92 8.25 -9.74 -19.32
N TRP A 93 7.44 -9.63 -18.26
CA TRP A 93 7.46 -10.55 -17.11
C TRP A 93 7.17 -12.01 -17.47
N GLY A 94 6.47 -12.24 -18.57
CA GLY A 94 6.20 -13.55 -19.13
C GLY A 94 5.09 -13.48 -20.20
N PRO A 95 4.92 -14.53 -21.02
CA PRO A 95 4.04 -14.50 -22.19
C PRO A 95 2.57 -14.22 -21.82
N SER A 96 2.11 -14.72 -20.67
CA SER A 96 0.72 -14.53 -20.21
C SER A 96 0.43 -13.13 -19.64
N PHE A 97 1.47 -12.36 -19.32
CA PHE A 97 1.36 -11.08 -18.61
C PHE A 97 1.39 -9.87 -19.55
N GLY A 98 1.55 -10.09 -20.85
CA GLY A 98 1.65 -9.03 -21.83
C GLY A 98 2.92 -8.18 -21.66
N PRO A 99 2.92 -6.93 -22.14
CA PRO A 99 4.15 -6.15 -22.31
C PRO A 99 4.67 -5.52 -21.02
N ARG A 100 3.84 -5.39 -19.97
CA ARG A 100 4.15 -4.66 -18.74
C ARG A 100 3.56 -5.35 -17.53
N TRP A 101 4.30 -5.27 -16.43
CA TRP A 101 3.93 -5.78 -15.12
C TRP A 101 4.20 -4.72 -14.05
N LEU A 102 3.23 -4.49 -13.18
CA LEU A 102 3.32 -3.63 -12.01
C LEU A 102 3.00 -4.48 -10.77
N GLY A 103 4.03 -4.84 -10.00
CA GLY A 103 3.91 -5.69 -8.82
C GLY A 103 3.38 -4.93 -7.61
N LEU A 104 2.47 -5.56 -6.86
CA LEU A 104 1.86 -5.03 -5.64
C LEU A 104 2.40 -5.74 -4.39
N ASN A 105 2.48 -5.03 -3.27
CA ASN A 105 2.93 -5.57 -1.98
C ASN A 105 1.83 -6.36 -1.24
N VAL A 106 1.18 -7.30 -1.93
CA VAL A 106 0.19 -8.19 -1.30
C VAL A 106 0.93 -9.22 -0.43
N PRO A 107 0.61 -9.36 0.87
CA PRO A 107 1.49 -10.08 1.80
C PRO A 107 1.47 -11.61 1.63
N TRP A 108 0.42 -12.16 1.03
CA TRP A 108 0.25 -13.61 0.88
C TRP A 108 0.64 -14.16 -0.50
N GLY A 109 1.05 -13.33 -1.46
CA GLY A 109 1.44 -13.84 -2.78
C GLY A 109 1.88 -12.78 -3.79
N ILE A 110 2.13 -13.24 -5.01
CA ILE A 110 2.56 -12.38 -6.12
C ILE A 110 1.32 -11.89 -6.86
N TYR A 111 1.01 -10.60 -6.68
CA TYR A 111 -0.11 -9.95 -7.35
C TYR A 111 0.38 -8.72 -8.10
N GLY A 112 -0.31 -8.39 -9.18
CA GLY A 112 0.07 -7.26 -10.02
C GLY A 112 -1.03 -6.76 -10.92
N ILE A 113 -0.79 -5.57 -11.47
CA ILE A 113 -1.50 -5.02 -12.62
C ILE A 113 -0.66 -5.30 -13.86
N HIS A 114 -1.22 -5.97 -14.85
CA HIS A 114 -0.45 -6.40 -16.02
C HIS A 114 -1.29 -6.44 -17.30
N GLY A 115 -0.63 -6.59 -18.45
CA GLY A 115 -1.29 -6.80 -19.75
C GLY A 115 -1.95 -8.17 -19.86
N THR A 116 -2.27 -8.63 -21.06
CA THR A 116 -2.79 -10.00 -21.23
C THR A 116 -2.57 -10.54 -22.64
N ASN A 117 -2.40 -11.84 -22.77
CA ASN A 117 -2.51 -12.58 -24.02
C ASN A 117 -3.95 -13.10 -24.28
N GLN A 118 -4.88 -12.88 -23.35
CA GLN A 118 -6.29 -13.26 -23.44
C GLN A 118 -7.16 -11.99 -23.44
N PRO A 119 -7.16 -11.19 -24.53
CA PRO A 119 -7.86 -9.91 -24.57
C PRO A 119 -9.37 -10.01 -24.32
N HIS A 120 -9.98 -11.16 -24.63
CA HIS A 120 -11.38 -11.43 -24.34
C HIS A 120 -11.69 -11.45 -22.84
N SER A 121 -10.70 -11.68 -21.97
CA SER A 121 -10.91 -11.69 -20.51
C SER A 121 -11.21 -10.31 -19.92
N ILE A 122 -10.88 -9.23 -20.62
CA ILE A 122 -11.10 -7.86 -20.15
C ILE A 122 -12.60 -7.59 -19.98
N GLY A 123 -12.99 -7.06 -18.81
CA GLY A 123 -14.39 -6.87 -18.45
C GLY A 123 -15.03 -8.08 -17.76
N GLN A 124 -14.23 -9.08 -17.34
CA GLN A 124 -14.72 -10.31 -16.73
C GLN A 124 -13.92 -10.71 -15.47
N HIS A 125 -14.50 -11.62 -14.69
CA HIS A 125 -13.90 -12.29 -13.53
C HIS A 125 -13.17 -13.58 -13.95
N LEU A 126 -12.10 -13.47 -14.75
CA LEU A 126 -11.41 -14.61 -15.38
C LEU A 126 -9.92 -14.74 -15.01
N SER A 127 -9.40 -13.92 -14.10
CA SER A 127 -8.02 -14.03 -13.65
C SER A 127 -7.90 -14.91 -12.39
N HIS A 128 -6.66 -15.19 -11.99
CA HIS A 128 -6.31 -15.83 -10.72
C HIS A 128 -6.01 -14.82 -9.59
N GLY A 129 -6.67 -13.65 -9.64
CA GLY A 129 -6.55 -12.58 -8.65
C GLY A 129 -5.78 -11.34 -9.12
N CYS A 130 -4.88 -11.48 -10.09
CA CYS A 130 -4.21 -10.32 -10.70
C CYS A 130 -5.18 -9.45 -11.52
N ILE A 131 -4.85 -8.16 -11.68
CA ILE A 131 -5.63 -7.21 -12.46
C ILE A 131 -5.10 -7.21 -13.89
N ARG A 132 -5.91 -7.64 -14.85
CA ARG A 132 -5.52 -7.65 -16.27
C ARG A 132 -6.03 -6.40 -16.97
N MET A 133 -5.18 -5.84 -17.82
CA MET A 133 -5.47 -4.68 -18.67
C MET A 133 -5.23 -5.04 -20.14
N ARG A 134 -5.81 -4.27 -21.06
CA ARG A 134 -5.42 -4.34 -22.47
C ARG A 134 -3.95 -3.93 -22.60
N ASN A 135 -3.24 -4.54 -23.54
CA ASN A 135 -1.80 -4.31 -23.72
C ASN A 135 -1.45 -2.85 -24.04
N LYS A 136 -2.35 -2.11 -24.70
CA LYS A 136 -2.16 -0.66 -24.94
C LYS A 136 -2.35 0.16 -23.65
N ASP A 137 -3.35 -0.19 -22.85
CA ASP A 137 -3.73 0.54 -21.63
C ASP A 137 -2.66 0.34 -20.54
N VAL A 138 -2.12 -0.88 -20.38
CA VAL A 138 -1.05 -1.13 -19.41
C VAL A 138 0.26 -0.45 -19.78
N LYS A 139 0.55 -0.24 -21.08
CA LYS A 139 1.73 0.53 -21.51
C LYS A 139 1.59 1.99 -21.09
N GLU A 140 0.43 2.59 -21.34
CA GLU A 140 0.12 3.96 -20.91
C GLU A 140 0.21 4.09 -19.37
N LEU A 141 -0.45 3.19 -18.63
CA LEU A 141 -0.40 3.19 -17.17
C LEU A 141 1.04 3.05 -16.65
N PHE A 142 1.81 2.15 -17.25
CA PHE A 142 3.20 1.91 -16.87
C PHE A 142 4.06 3.16 -17.07
N ASP A 143 3.90 3.90 -18.15
CA ASP A 143 4.70 5.10 -18.38
C ASP A 143 4.24 6.27 -17.48
N MET A 144 2.96 6.27 -17.07
CA MET A 144 2.34 7.32 -16.25
C MET A 144 2.68 7.24 -14.77
N ILE A 145 2.63 6.06 -14.13
CA ILE A 145 2.64 5.97 -12.66
C ILE A 145 3.99 5.55 -12.07
N PRO A 146 4.50 6.25 -11.02
CA PRO A 146 5.76 5.92 -10.36
C PRO A 146 5.65 4.68 -9.45
N ILE A 147 6.80 4.09 -9.11
CA ILE A 147 6.90 3.13 -7.99
C ILE A 147 6.53 3.87 -6.69
N GLY A 148 5.82 3.20 -5.79
CA GLY A 148 5.27 3.77 -4.56
C GLY A 148 3.81 4.23 -4.69
N THR A 149 3.29 4.35 -5.91
CA THR A 149 1.88 4.73 -6.16
C THR A 149 0.92 3.88 -5.34
N LYS A 150 0.07 4.53 -4.54
CA LYS A 150 -0.98 3.87 -3.76
C LYS A 150 -2.02 3.25 -4.68
N VAL A 151 -2.41 2.01 -4.39
CA VAL A 151 -3.44 1.24 -5.08
C VAL A 151 -4.50 0.82 -4.05
N THR A 152 -5.71 1.37 -4.15
CA THR A 152 -6.84 0.96 -3.32
C THR A 152 -7.76 0.06 -4.12
N ILE A 153 -7.92 -1.18 -3.68
CA ILE A 153 -8.82 -2.17 -4.29
C ILE A 153 -10.07 -2.26 -3.43
N TYR A 154 -11.20 -1.78 -3.97
CA TYR A 154 -12.48 -1.75 -3.28
C TYR A 154 -13.19 -3.10 -3.37
N GLY A 155 -13.99 -3.40 -2.35
CA GLY A 155 -14.82 -4.59 -2.29
C GLY A 155 -15.08 -4.99 -0.85
N HIS A 156 -15.70 -6.14 -0.66
CA HIS A 156 -15.84 -6.76 0.64
C HIS A 156 -14.88 -7.96 0.72
N VAL A 157 -14.26 -8.16 1.88
CA VAL A 157 -13.24 -9.22 2.06
C VAL A 157 -13.81 -10.62 1.81
N LEU A 158 -15.10 -10.82 2.10
CA LEU A 158 -15.80 -12.09 1.88
C LEU A 158 -16.37 -12.27 0.46
N GLY A 159 -16.10 -11.34 -0.47
CA GLY A 159 -16.56 -11.43 -1.86
C GLY A 159 -17.71 -10.47 -2.20
N GLU A 160 -18.54 -10.85 -3.15
CA GLU A 160 -19.58 -9.97 -3.71
C GLU A 160 -20.83 -9.93 -2.82
N PRO A 161 -21.48 -8.77 -2.63
CA PRO A 161 -22.75 -8.68 -1.93
C PRO A 161 -23.81 -9.59 -2.58
N GLY A 162 -24.60 -10.29 -1.75
CA GLY A 162 -25.65 -11.20 -2.23
C GLY A 162 -25.14 -12.56 -2.71
N ARG A 163 -23.85 -12.87 -2.56
CA ARG A 163 -23.28 -14.21 -2.78
C ARG A 163 -22.69 -14.74 -1.48
N HIS A 164 -22.75 -16.07 -1.30
CA HIS A 164 -22.05 -16.70 -0.20
C HIS A 164 -20.53 -16.59 -0.39
N PRO A 165 -19.76 -16.45 0.71
CA PRO A 165 -18.31 -16.46 0.63
C PRO A 165 -17.81 -17.78 0.04
N ARG A 166 -16.66 -17.76 -0.63
CA ARG A 166 -16.03 -18.99 -1.13
C ARG A 166 -15.68 -19.92 0.03
N SER A 167 -15.72 -21.22 -0.22
CA SER A 167 -15.19 -22.19 0.74
C SER A 167 -13.67 -22.06 0.82
N LEU A 168 -13.12 -22.13 2.04
CA LEU A 168 -11.67 -22.06 2.26
C LEU A 168 -11.16 -23.38 2.82
N ALA A 169 -9.99 -23.80 2.35
CA ALA A 169 -9.28 -24.97 2.82
C ALA A 169 -7.76 -24.73 2.77
N GLN A 170 -7.01 -25.73 3.21
CA GLN A 170 -5.56 -25.68 3.18
C GLN A 170 -5.03 -25.40 1.77
N GLY A 171 -4.12 -24.43 1.65
CA GLY A 171 -3.54 -23.95 0.39
C GLY A 171 -4.16 -22.65 -0.12
N ASP A 172 -5.35 -22.27 0.37
CA ASP A 172 -5.95 -20.99 0.03
C ASP A 172 -5.16 -19.81 0.58
N VAL A 173 -5.21 -18.70 -0.14
CA VAL A 173 -4.63 -17.42 0.28
C VAL A 173 -5.61 -16.28 0.06
N GLY A 174 -5.54 -15.23 0.87
CA GLY A 174 -6.41 -14.07 0.71
C GLY A 174 -6.66 -13.29 2.00
N GLY A 175 -7.31 -12.13 1.85
CA GLY A 175 -7.79 -11.36 3.01
C GLY A 175 -8.91 -12.08 3.77
N ASP A 176 -9.69 -12.92 3.08
CA ASP A 176 -10.69 -13.81 3.70
C ASP A 176 -10.05 -14.87 4.60
N VAL A 177 -8.94 -15.46 4.15
CA VAL A 177 -8.11 -16.35 4.99
C VAL A 177 -7.57 -15.60 6.20
N GLN A 178 -7.06 -14.39 6.02
CA GLN A 178 -6.56 -13.56 7.13
C GLN A 178 -7.66 -13.25 8.14
N LEU A 179 -8.88 -12.97 7.66
CA LEU A 179 -10.05 -12.75 8.49
C LEU A 179 -10.44 -14.00 9.29
N ILE A 180 -10.43 -15.18 8.67
CA ILE A 180 -10.66 -16.45 9.36
C ILE A 180 -9.59 -16.70 10.44
N GLN A 181 -8.32 -16.51 10.11
CA GLN A 181 -7.22 -16.64 11.07
C GLN A 181 -7.41 -15.68 12.26
N SER A 182 -7.83 -14.44 12.01
CA SER A 182 -8.13 -13.46 13.06
C SER A 182 -9.30 -13.92 13.94
N ARG A 183 -10.39 -14.43 13.36
CA ARG A 183 -11.55 -14.90 14.13
C ARG A 183 -11.22 -16.14 14.96
N LEU A 184 -10.52 -17.12 14.39
CA LEU A 184 -10.04 -18.29 15.13
C LEU A 184 -9.06 -17.90 16.25
N LYS A 185 -8.22 -16.89 16.03
CA LYS A 185 -7.31 -16.35 17.05
C LYS A 185 -8.06 -15.68 18.19
N SER A 186 -9.02 -14.81 17.88
CA SER A 186 -9.87 -14.17 18.89
C SER A 186 -10.70 -15.18 19.68
N ALA A 187 -11.09 -16.29 19.08
CA ALA A 187 -11.78 -17.39 19.75
C ALA A 187 -10.84 -18.34 20.53
N GLY A 188 -9.52 -18.10 20.53
CA GLY A 188 -8.54 -18.90 21.28
C GLY A 188 -8.07 -20.20 20.60
N TYR A 189 -8.38 -20.38 19.31
CA TYR A 189 -8.03 -21.59 18.55
C TYR A 189 -6.74 -21.48 17.75
N PHE A 190 -6.35 -20.26 17.35
CA PHE A 190 -5.19 -20.02 16.48
C PHE A 190 -4.16 -19.09 17.11
N ASN A 191 -2.95 -19.61 17.37
CA ASN A 191 -1.87 -18.84 17.99
C ASN A 191 -0.83 -18.32 16.97
N GLY A 192 -0.99 -18.65 15.69
CA GLY A 192 -0.08 -18.22 14.63
C GLY A 192 -0.23 -16.76 14.21
N THR A 193 0.55 -16.37 13.21
CA THR A 193 0.42 -15.08 12.51
C THR A 193 -0.77 -15.14 11.55
N CYS A 194 -1.57 -14.08 11.51
CA CYS A 194 -2.66 -13.93 10.54
C CYS A 194 -2.08 -13.38 9.24
N ASP A 195 -1.40 -14.24 8.48
CA ASP A 195 -0.65 -13.89 7.27
C ASP A 195 -1.46 -14.02 5.97
N GLY A 196 -2.72 -14.46 6.07
CA GLY A 196 -3.59 -14.69 4.92
C GLY A 196 -3.21 -15.94 4.13
N LYS A 197 -2.46 -16.88 4.71
CA LYS A 197 -2.11 -18.17 4.10
C LYS A 197 -2.71 -19.32 4.90
N PHE A 198 -3.56 -20.11 4.26
CA PHE A 198 -4.26 -21.22 4.91
C PHE A 198 -3.33 -22.43 4.99
N GLY A 199 -2.39 -22.38 5.94
CA GLY A 199 -1.45 -23.47 6.20
C GLY A 199 -1.96 -24.52 7.20
N PRO A 200 -1.17 -25.57 7.47
CA PRO A 200 -1.53 -26.64 8.40
C PRO A 200 -1.93 -26.18 9.81
N GLY A 201 -1.30 -25.09 10.31
CA GLY A 201 -1.68 -24.50 11.61
C GLY A 201 -3.10 -23.94 11.62
N THR A 202 -3.54 -23.33 10.52
CA THR A 202 -4.93 -22.85 10.36
C THR A 202 -5.88 -24.04 10.26
N THR A 203 -5.51 -25.09 9.53
CA THR A 203 -6.28 -26.34 9.43
C THR A 203 -6.49 -26.99 10.81
N ALA A 204 -5.44 -27.08 11.62
CA ALA A 204 -5.51 -27.65 12.96
C ALA A 204 -6.42 -26.83 13.89
N ALA A 205 -6.25 -25.50 13.90
CA ALA A 205 -7.09 -24.57 14.65
C ALA A 205 -8.56 -24.69 14.25
N LEU A 206 -8.84 -24.71 12.94
CA LEU A 206 -10.20 -24.83 12.42
C LEU A 206 -10.82 -26.18 12.79
N LYS A 207 -10.10 -27.30 12.67
CA LYS A 207 -10.63 -28.60 13.08
C LYS A 207 -10.96 -28.66 14.56
N LYS A 208 -10.19 -27.99 15.42
CA LYS A 208 -10.51 -27.87 16.85
C LYS A 208 -11.77 -27.03 17.06
N TYR A 209 -11.86 -25.87 16.41
CA TYR A 209 -13.06 -25.02 16.44
C TYR A 209 -14.31 -25.76 15.98
N GLN A 210 -14.22 -26.49 14.85
CA GLN A 210 -15.33 -27.27 14.32
C GLN A 210 -15.80 -28.34 15.30
N ALA A 211 -14.88 -29.03 15.99
CA ALA A 211 -15.24 -30.04 16.98
C ALA A 211 -16.01 -29.44 18.17
N ASP A 212 -15.52 -28.33 18.71
CA ASP A 212 -16.10 -27.68 19.89
C ASP A 212 -17.46 -27.03 19.58
N HIS A 213 -17.71 -26.65 18.31
CA HIS A 213 -18.96 -26.05 17.85
C HIS A 213 -19.92 -27.04 17.14
N HIS A 214 -19.69 -28.35 17.28
CA HIS A 214 -20.52 -29.41 16.67
C HIS A 214 -20.66 -29.30 15.13
N LEU A 215 -19.62 -28.80 14.46
CA LEU A 215 -19.53 -28.71 13.00
C LEU A 215 -18.74 -29.89 12.43
N ALA A 216 -18.84 -30.10 11.11
CA ALA A 216 -18.07 -31.13 10.43
C ALA A 216 -16.55 -30.84 10.54
N ARG A 217 -15.80 -31.75 11.16
CA ARG A 217 -14.35 -31.64 11.42
C ARG A 217 -13.48 -31.91 10.18
N ASN A 218 -13.82 -31.31 9.05
CA ASN A 218 -13.15 -31.52 7.77
C ASN A 218 -12.01 -30.52 7.51
N GLY A 219 -11.86 -29.46 8.31
CA GLY A 219 -10.87 -28.40 8.09
C GLY A 219 -11.20 -27.50 6.90
N VAL A 220 -12.46 -27.46 6.48
CA VAL A 220 -12.98 -26.57 5.43
C VAL A 220 -13.89 -25.52 6.06
N VAL A 221 -13.66 -24.25 5.72
CA VAL A 221 -14.56 -23.14 6.07
C VAL A 221 -15.76 -23.21 5.11
N SER A 222 -16.82 -23.85 5.55
CA SER A 222 -18.12 -23.85 4.87
C SER A 222 -18.95 -22.63 5.29
N VAL A 223 -20.10 -22.42 4.64
CA VAL A 223 -21.07 -21.36 5.03
C VAL A 223 -21.41 -21.43 6.53
N LYS A 224 -21.65 -22.63 7.07
CA LYS A 224 -21.90 -22.82 8.51
C LYS A 224 -20.75 -22.40 9.41
N VAL A 225 -19.51 -22.52 8.94
CA VAL A 225 -18.34 -22.03 9.70
C VAL A 225 -18.30 -20.50 9.68
N TYR A 226 -18.63 -19.86 8.55
CA TYR A 226 -18.74 -18.40 8.49
C TYR A 226 -19.84 -17.87 9.42
N GLU A 227 -21.01 -18.52 9.44
CA GLU A 227 -22.11 -18.21 10.38
C GLU A 227 -21.64 -18.37 11.84
N ALA A 228 -21.03 -19.51 12.18
CA ALA A 228 -20.55 -19.79 13.53
C ALA A 228 -19.48 -18.78 14.01
N LEU A 229 -18.64 -18.28 13.09
CA LEU A 229 -17.65 -17.24 13.37
C LEU A 229 -18.24 -15.81 13.39
N GLY A 230 -19.55 -15.66 13.19
CA GLY A 230 -20.24 -14.36 13.18
C GLY A 230 -19.81 -13.46 12.02
N LEU A 231 -19.47 -14.07 10.88
CA LEU A 231 -19.01 -13.35 9.68
C LEU A 231 -20.14 -13.08 8.68
N ILE A 232 -21.20 -13.87 8.73
CA ILE A 232 -22.42 -13.74 7.92
C ILE A 232 -23.63 -14.19 8.76
N GLU A 233 -24.82 -13.82 8.29
CA GLU A 233 -26.14 -14.19 8.84
C GLU A 233 -26.89 -15.12 7.88
#